data_AF-A0A938L0X7-F1
#
_entry.id   AF-A0A938L0X7-F1
#
_cell.length_a   1.000
_cell.length_b   1.000
_cell.length_c   1.000
_cell.angle_alpha   90.00
_cell.angle_beta   90.00
_cell.angle_gamma   90.00
#
_symmetry.space_group_name_H-M   'P 1'
#
loop_
_entity.id
_entity.type
_entity.pdbx_description
1 polymer ?
#
loop_
_entity_poly.entity_id
_entity_poly.type
_entity_poly.pdbx_seq_one_letter_code
_entity_poly.pdbx_strand_id
1 'polypeptide(L)'
;MNRTVTDYLARLSALLLSTEVTDGAGRPVGLDDGTAAAVRLVLEVRGAGGKVLLVGNGGSAAIASHMQNDLCKMAGIRALVFTEAPLLTALT
;
A
#
# COMPACT_ATOMS: atom_id res chain seq x y z
N MET A 1 24.98 -22.23 -0.73
CA MET A 1 25.01 -21.14 0.28
C MET A 1 23.93 -21.44 1.31
N ASN A 2 24.31 -21.97 2.48
CA ASN A 2 23.36 -22.42 3.50
C ASN A 2 22.95 -21.22 4.37
N ARG A 3 21.93 -20.46 3.94
CA ARG A 3 21.39 -19.35 4.75
C ARG A 3 20.55 -19.94 5.86
N THR A 4 20.80 -19.52 7.11
CA THR A 4 19.94 -19.94 8.23
C THR A 4 18.66 -19.10 8.25
N VAL A 5 17.64 -19.60 8.95
CA VAL A 5 16.41 -18.84 9.19
C VAL A 5 16.70 -17.55 9.95
N THR A 6 17.66 -17.56 10.87
CA THR A 6 18.10 -16.38 11.62
C THR A 6 18.65 -15.30 10.69
N ASP A 7 19.52 -15.66 9.73
CA ASP A 7 20.07 -14.71 8.77
C ASP A 7 18.97 -14.09 7.90
N TYR A 8 17.98 -14.90 7.50
CA TYR A 8 16.84 -14.43 6.72
C TYR A 8 16.01 -13.41 7.51
N LEU A 9 15.66 -13.70 8.76
CA LEU A 9 14.85 -12.81 9.60
C LEU A 9 15.60 -11.52 9.95
N ALA A 10 16.90 -11.60 10.23
CA ALA A 10 17.74 -10.42 10.47
C ALA A 10 17.75 -9.50 9.24
N ARG A 11 17.91 -10.09 8.05
CA ARG A 11 17.88 -9.33 6.79
C ARG A 11 16.51 -8.73 6.50
N LEU A 12 15.44 -9.48 6.74
CA LEU A 12 14.08 -8.97 6.57
C LEU A 12 13.81 -7.76 7.48
N SER A 13 14.20 -7.85 8.76
CA SER A 13 14.09 -6.74 9.70
C SER A 13 14.86 -5.50 9.24
N ALA A 14 16.11 -5.68 8.81
CA ALA A 14 16.92 -4.59 8.28
C ALA A 14 16.28 -3.91 7.05
N LEU A 15 15.67 -4.69 6.15
CA LEU A 15 14.96 -4.17 4.98
C LEU A 15 13.70 -3.38 5.36
N LEU A 16 12.96 -3.82 6.38
CA LEU A 16 11.79 -3.09 6.86
C LEU A 16 12.20 -1.75 7.49
N LEU A 17 13.29 -1.73 8.25
CA LEU A 17 13.82 -0.51 8.88
C LEU A 17 14.46 0.46 7.88
N SER A 18 14.85 0.00 6.70
CA SER A 18 15.37 0.85 5.62
C SER A 18 14.28 1.41 4.69
N THR A 19 13.00 1.38 5.11
CA THR A 19 11.91 1.95 4.31
C THR A 19 12.06 3.47 4.23
N GLU A 20 12.04 4.01 3.01
CA GLU A 20 12.13 5.44 2.75
C GLU A 20 10.80 5.97 2.22
N VAL A 21 10.43 7.19 2.62
CA VAL A 21 9.23 7.87 2.14
C VAL A 21 9.63 9.22 1.58
N THR A 22 9.01 9.61 0.47
CA THR A 22 9.20 10.92 -0.16
C THR A 22 7.87 11.62 -0.35
N ASP A 23 7.92 12.96 -0.40
CA ASP A 23 6.77 13.76 -0.81
C ASP A 23 6.63 13.83 -2.34
N GLY A 24 5.61 14.55 -2.83
CA GLY A 24 5.39 14.72 -4.27
C GLY A 24 6.50 15.47 -5.04
N ALA A 25 7.44 16.10 -4.33
CA ALA A 25 8.63 16.73 -4.90
C ALA A 25 9.88 15.83 -4.81
N GLY A 26 9.73 14.59 -4.33
CA GLY A 26 10.84 13.65 -4.14
C GLY A 26 11.70 13.94 -2.90
N ARG A 27 11.26 14.82 -1.99
CA ARG A 27 12.02 15.13 -0.78
C ARG A 27 11.75 14.07 0.28
N PRO A 28 12.79 13.57 0.99
CA PRO A 28 12.61 12.60 2.07
C PRO A 28 11.72 13.15 3.17
N VAL A 29 10.81 12.32 3.68
CA VAL A 29 9.96 12.59 4.84
C VAL A 29 10.06 11.43 5.83
N GLY A 30 9.82 11.71 7.11
CA GLY A 30 9.79 10.67 8.13
C GLY A 30 8.71 9.63 7.83
N LEU A 31 8.97 8.35 8.15
CA LEU A 31 8.01 7.27 7.93
C LEU A 31 6.67 7.54 8.63
N ASP A 32 6.72 8.08 9.85
CA ASP A 32 5.53 8.45 10.63
C ASP A 32 4.75 9.58 9.94
N ASP A 33 5.44 10.63 9.49
CA ASP A 33 4.82 11.77 8.79
C ASP A 33 4.20 11.34 7.45
N GLY A 34 4.92 10.50 6.70
CA GLY A 34 4.46 9.93 5.44
C GLY A 34 3.23 9.04 5.62
N THR A 35 3.22 8.22 6.67
CA THR A 35 2.08 7.37 7.03
C THR A 35 0.87 8.22 7.42
N ALA A 36 1.06 9.24 8.25
CA ALA A 36 -0.01 10.18 8.62
C ALA A 36 -0.57 10.92 7.40
N ALA A 37 0.30 11.31 6.46
CA ALA A 37 -0.12 11.94 5.20
C ALA A 37 -0.96 10.99 4.33
N ALA A 38 -0.56 9.72 4.20
CA ALA A 38 -1.32 8.72 3.45
C ALA A 38 -2.72 8.46 4.06
N VAL A 39 -2.80 8.37 5.40
CA VAL A 39 -4.09 8.22 6.11
C VAL A 39 -4.98 9.43 5.84
N ARG A 40 -4.45 10.65 5.96
CA ARG A 40 -5.21 11.88 5.71
C ARG A 40 -5.76 11.91 4.28
N LEU A 41 -4.96 11.54 3.28
CA LEU A 41 -5.40 11.49 1.88
C LEU A 41 -6.60 10.56 1.70
N VAL A 42 -6.58 9.38 2.34
CA VAL A 42 -7.70 8.43 2.27
C VAL A 42 -8.96 8.97 2.97
N LEU A 43 -8.80 9.65 4.12
CA LEU A 43 -9.92 10.25 4.84
C LEU A 43 -10.55 11.44 4.10
N GLU A 44 -9.75 12.25 3.42
CA GLU A 44 -10.22 13.34 2.56
C GLU A 44 -11.07 12.80 1.40
N VAL A 45 -10.63 11.72 0.75
CA VAL A 45 -11.43 11.03 -0.27
C VAL A 45 -12.77 10.57 0.28
N ARG A 46 -12.82 10.06 1.52
CA ARG A 46 -14.09 9.72 2.17
C ARG A 46 -14.96 10.95 2.39
N GLY A 47 -14.39 12.04 2.90
CA GLY A 47 -15.11 13.29 3.18
C GLY A 47 -15.72 13.91 1.94
N ALA A 48 -15.02 13.80 0.80
CA ALA A 48 -15.51 14.23 -0.51
C ALA A 48 -16.54 13.27 -1.13
N GLY A 49 -16.92 12.18 -0.45
CA GLY A 49 -17.78 11.14 -1.01
C GLY A 49 -17.13 10.39 -2.17
N GLY A 50 -15.81 10.40 -2.28
CA GLY A 50 -15.04 9.76 -3.34
C GLY A 50 -14.91 8.25 -3.21
N LYS A 51 -13.91 7.70 -3.90
CA LYS A 51 -13.57 6.27 -3.90
C LYS A 51 -12.06 6.10 -4.00
N VAL A 52 -11.51 5.15 -3.24
CA VAL A 52 -10.10 4.73 -3.34
C VAL A 52 -9.99 3.61 -4.37
N LEU A 53 -9.07 3.73 -5.32
CA LEU A 53 -8.76 2.69 -6.30
C LEU A 53 -7.38 2.12 -5.95
N LEU A 54 -7.34 0.82 -5.65
CA LEU A 54 -6.14 0.10 -5.27
C LEU A 54 -5.67 -0.78 -6.42
N VAL A 55 -4.37 -0.81 -6.65
CA VAL A 55 -3.74 -1.60 -7.72
C VAL A 55 -2.56 -2.34 -7.12
N GLY A 56 -2.38 -3.61 -7.50
CA GLY A 56 -1.26 -4.42 -7.07
C GLY A 56 -0.99 -5.58 -8.02
N ASN A 57 0.27 -5.98 -8.14
CA ASN A 57 0.71 -7.14 -8.92
C ASN A 57 1.47 -8.16 -8.04
N GLY A 58 1.41 -9.44 -8.39
CA GLY A 58 2.08 -10.51 -7.64
C GLY A 58 1.70 -10.50 -6.14
N GLY A 59 2.70 -10.48 -5.24
CA GLY A 59 2.43 -10.40 -3.80
C GLY A 59 1.68 -9.14 -3.35
N SER A 60 1.89 -8.01 -4.05
CA SER A 60 1.18 -6.75 -3.72
C SER A 60 -0.30 -6.79 -4.10
N ALA A 61 -0.72 -7.69 -5.00
CA ALA A 61 -2.14 -7.91 -5.29
C ALA A 61 -2.90 -8.39 -4.05
N ALA A 62 -2.31 -9.30 -3.27
CA ALA A 62 -2.90 -9.78 -2.02
C ALA A 62 -3.04 -8.66 -0.98
N ILE A 63 -2.01 -7.80 -0.87
CA ILE A 63 -2.01 -6.63 0.02
C ILE A 63 -3.11 -5.63 -0.40
N ALA A 64 -3.19 -5.29 -1.69
CA ALA A 64 -4.19 -4.37 -2.22
C ALA A 64 -5.63 -4.89 -2.01
N SER A 65 -5.85 -6.19 -2.23
CA SER A 65 -7.15 -6.82 -2.00
C SER A 65 -7.54 -6.85 -0.52
N HIS A 66 -6.59 -7.11 0.38
CA HIS A 66 -6.85 -7.03 1.82
C HIS A 66 -7.18 -5.59 2.23
N MET A 67 -6.40 -4.62 1.76
CA MET A 67 -6.65 -3.22 2.07
C MET A 67 -8.00 -2.74 1.56
N GLN A 68 -8.45 -3.19 0.39
CA GLN A 68 -9.80 -2.90 -0.11
C GLN A 68 -10.88 -3.41 0.84
N ASN A 69 -10.73 -4.62 1.38
CA ASN A 69 -11.65 -5.18 2.37
C ASN A 69 -11.68 -4.33 3.64
N ASP A 70 -10.51 -3.93 4.15
CA ASP A 70 -10.41 -3.10 5.35
C ASP A 70 -11.05 -1.73 5.15
N LEU A 71 -10.77 -1.07 4.02
CA LEU A 71 -11.37 0.22 3.69
C LEU A 71 -12.89 0.14 3.63
N CYS A 72 -13.44 -0.87 2.96
CA CYS A 72 -14.89 -1.02 2.83
C CYS A 72 -15.57 -1.45 4.13
N LYS A 73 -15.00 -2.44 4.84
CA LYS A 73 -15.67 -3.09 5.98
C LYS A 73 -15.38 -2.42 7.31
N MET A 74 -14.14 -1.98 7.51
CA MET A 74 -13.69 -1.44 8.79
C MET A 74 -13.74 0.10 8.81
N ALA A 75 -13.41 0.75 7.70
CA ALA A 75 -13.35 2.21 7.63
C ALA A 75 -14.60 2.86 7.00
N GLY A 76 -15.50 2.08 6.37
CA GLY A 76 -16.67 2.61 5.68
C GLY A 76 -16.33 3.47 4.46
N ILE A 77 -15.17 3.24 3.84
CA ILE A 77 -14.65 3.97 2.69
C ILE A 77 -14.91 3.15 1.43
N ARG A 78 -15.48 3.79 0.40
CA ARG A 78 -15.69 3.13 -0.88
C ARG A 78 -14.33 2.82 -1.51
N ALA A 79 -14.03 1.55 -1.74
CA ALA A 79 -12.80 1.12 -2.38
C ALA A 79 -13.04 0.05 -3.45
N LEU A 80 -12.25 0.11 -4.52
CA LEU A 80 -12.15 -0.93 -5.56
C LEU A 80 -10.69 -1.37 -5.66
N VAL A 81 -10.49 -2.64 -6.02
CA VAL A 81 -9.15 -3.21 -6.24
C VAL A 81 -9.04 -3.78 -7.64
N PHE A 82 -7.90 -3.55 -8.27
CA PHE A 82 -7.54 -4.06 -9.58
C PHE A 82 -6.23 -4.84 -9.46
N THR A 83 -6.33 -6.17 -9.42
CA THR A 83 -5.18 -7.08 -9.25
C THR A 83 -4.84 -7.87 -10.50
N GLU A 84 -5.81 -8.05 -11.40
CA GLU A 84 -5.65 -8.87 -12.59
C GLU A 84 -5.11 -8.03 -13.74
N ALA A 85 -3.92 -8.39 -14.24
CA ALA A 85 -3.30 -7.71 -15.37
C ALA A 85 -4.23 -7.65 -16.60
N PRO A 86 -5.00 -8.71 -16.97
CA PRO A 86 -5.96 -8.60 -18.06
C PRO A 86 -7.03 -7.55 -17.84
N LEU A 87 -7.55 -7.37 -16.61
CA LEU A 87 -8.56 -6.34 -16.32
C LEU A 87 -7.96 -4.92 -16.41
N LEU A 88 -6.66 -4.77 -16.17
CA LEU A 88 -5.94 -3.51 -16.29
C LEU A 88 -5.60 -3.15 -17.74
N THR A 89 -5.28 -4.15 -18.58
CA THR A 89 -4.79 -3.93 -19.96
C THR A 89 -5.84 -4.13 -21.04
N ALA A 90 -6.98 -4.77 -20.75
CA ALA A 90 -8.03 -5.05 -21.74
C ALA A 90 -9.05 -3.91 -21.93
N LEU A 91 -8.83 -2.74 -21.34
CA LEU A 91 -9.62 -1.52 -21.56
C LEU A 91 -9.05 -0.60 -22.64
N THR A 92 -8.03 -1.04 -23.37
CA THR A 92 -7.47 -0.33 -24.53
C THR A 92 -8.30 -0.57 -25.79
#